data_AF-A0A3D0YMS2-F1
#
_entry.id   AF-A0A3D0YMS2-F1
#
_cell.length_a   1.000
_cell.length_b   1.000
_cell.length_c   1.000
_cell.angle_alpha   90.00
_cell.angle_beta   90.00
_cell.angle_gamma   90.00
#
_symmetry.space_group_name_H-M   'P 1'
#
loop_
_entity.id
_entity.type
_entity.pdbx_description
1 polymer ?
#
loop_
_entity_poly.entity_id
_entity_poly.type
_entity_poly.pdbx_seq_one_letter_code
_entity_poly.pdbx_strand_id
1 'polypeptide(L)'
;QLRRTIGAYIYDATGKKSRETTYDNVDNDMTGLILFTDQVMSIDEIAALCTKFGRVEKVSKDLRIIDVIVENSRIAKLNQYTVLDSDSIDYEAQNLEALNSIDPKVKMDAVRRLASSEPRARRDDITQKLIQLLPSSNVEQQLEIIRALKTWALPGSGVEKPVLEAVKSMHKQGKVNQEAMDLLIKFEVVEAGDLLLELWNGDPVGWSQTIINLGEGSQVLLLPGLENMDIAHIVSASEILGKSAAKSAIPHIEEVMRGKSGRAKKSLQAAIDEIKRRF
;
A
#
# COMPACT_ATOMS: atom_id res chain seq x y z
N GLN A 1 -10.17 6.76 28.53
CA GLN A 1 -9.31 6.93 27.33
C GLN A 1 -8.68 5.61 26.90
N LEU A 2 -7.94 4.93 27.79
CA LEU A 2 -7.25 3.66 27.50
C LEU A 2 -8.13 2.56 26.89
N ARG A 3 -9.33 2.36 27.44
CA ARG A 3 -10.27 1.35 26.97
C ARG A 3 -10.74 1.59 25.53
N ARG A 4 -10.97 2.86 25.15
CA ARG A 4 -11.30 3.22 23.76
C ARG A 4 -10.14 2.94 22.82
N THR A 5 -8.90 3.19 23.25
CA THR A 5 -7.70 2.86 22.48
C THR A 5 -7.57 1.36 22.25
N ILE A 6 -7.80 0.54 23.29
CA ILE A 6 -7.80 -0.92 23.19
C ILE A 6 -8.93 -1.41 22.29
N GLY A 7 -10.15 -0.87 22.47
CA GLY A 7 -11.32 -1.17 21.64
C GLY A 7 -11.05 -0.91 20.16
N ALA A 8 -10.55 0.28 19.84
CA ALA A 8 -10.16 0.68 18.48
C ALA A 8 -9.04 -0.20 17.91
N TYR A 9 -8.03 -0.55 18.71
CA TYR A 9 -6.94 -1.44 18.29
C TYR A 9 -7.46 -2.80 17.84
N ILE A 10 -8.28 -3.44 18.67
CA ILE A 10 -8.84 -4.75 18.36
C ILE A 10 -9.79 -4.64 17.17
N TYR A 11 -10.67 -3.64 17.13
CA TYR A 11 -11.59 -3.41 16.02
C TYR A 11 -10.86 -3.28 14.67
N ASP A 12 -9.77 -2.53 14.62
CA ASP A 12 -8.95 -2.41 13.41
C ASP A 12 -8.27 -3.73 13.07
N ALA A 13 -7.68 -4.41 14.06
CA ALA A 13 -6.98 -5.68 13.86
C ALA A 13 -7.91 -6.83 13.41
N THR A 14 -9.20 -6.78 13.74
CA THR A 14 -10.19 -7.76 13.28
C THR A 14 -10.88 -7.37 11.97
N GLY A 15 -10.38 -6.35 11.27
CA GLY A 15 -10.87 -5.95 9.95
C GLY A 15 -12.17 -5.13 10.00
N LYS A 16 -12.43 -4.43 11.11
CA LYS A 16 -13.54 -3.48 11.27
C LYS A 16 -14.94 -4.10 11.12
N LYS A 17 -15.09 -5.39 11.43
CA LYS A 17 -16.38 -6.11 11.32
C LYS A 17 -17.18 -6.12 12.63
N SER A 18 -16.59 -5.66 13.72
CA SER A 18 -17.12 -5.82 15.07
C SER A 18 -17.90 -4.60 15.54
N ARG A 19 -19.08 -4.76 16.15
CA ARG A 19 -19.61 -3.65 16.97
C ARG A 19 -18.91 -3.68 18.33
N GLU A 20 -18.25 -2.57 18.67
CA GLU A 20 -17.69 -2.34 20.00
C GLU A 20 -18.78 -1.81 20.92
N THR A 21 -18.98 -2.43 22.08
CA THR A 21 -19.70 -1.81 23.18
C THR A 21 -18.86 -1.89 24.44
N THR A 22 -18.63 -0.73 25.04
CA THR A 22 -17.84 -0.59 26.25
C THR A 22 -18.78 -0.39 27.43
N TYR A 23 -18.62 -1.22 28.47
CA TYR A 23 -19.35 -1.09 29.73
C TYR A 23 -18.41 -0.66 30.84
N ASP A 24 -18.76 0.42 31.54
CA ASP A 24 -18.11 0.85 32.77
C ASP A 24 -18.65 0.03 33.95
N ASN A 25 -17.75 -0.41 34.82
CA ASN A 25 -18.16 -0.89 36.12
C ASN A 25 -18.43 0.34 36.99
N VAL A 26 -19.70 0.56 37.34
CA VAL A 26 -20.19 1.72 38.12
C VAL A 26 -19.48 1.82 39.49
N ASP A 27 -18.97 0.69 40.00
CA ASP A 27 -18.31 0.61 41.31
C ASP A 27 -16.78 0.57 41.23
N ASN A 28 -16.18 0.41 40.04
CA ASN A 28 -14.73 0.29 39.89
C ASN A 28 -14.22 0.68 38.48
N ASP A 29 -13.70 1.89 38.36
CA ASP A 29 -13.11 2.43 37.11
C ASP A 29 -11.93 1.61 36.55
N MET A 30 -11.32 0.74 37.36
CA MET A 30 -10.19 -0.11 36.96
C MET A 30 -10.62 -1.36 36.17
N THR A 31 -11.91 -1.69 36.15
CA THR A 31 -12.44 -2.86 35.43
C THR A 31 -13.44 -2.41 34.36
N GLY A 32 -13.43 -3.07 33.20
CA GLY A 32 -14.41 -2.80 32.16
C GLY A 32 -14.55 -3.95 31.19
N LEU A 33 -15.68 -3.98 30.49
CA LEU A 33 -15.98 -5.00 29.48
C LEU A 33 -15.99 -4.34 28.09
N ILE A 34 -15.29 -4.96 27.15
CA ILE A 34 -15.37 -4.62 25.73
C ILE A 34 -16.02 -5.80 25.02
N LEU A 35 -17.21 -5.58 24.47
CA LEU A 35 -17.94 -6.58 23.70
C LEU A 35 -17.64 -6.39 22.21
N PHE A 36 -17.24 -7.48 21.55
CA PHE A 36 -17.11 -7.56 20.10
C PHE A 36 -18.09 -8.61 19.55
N THR A 37 -18.96 -8.19 18.64
CA THR A 37 -19.95 -9.06 17.97
C THR A 37 -19.53 -9.37 16.54
N ASP A 38 -20.11 -10.40 15.91
CA ASP A 38 -19.87 -10.77 14.49
C ASP A 38 -18.40 -11.07 14.14
N GLN A 39 -17.69 -11.67 15.10
CA GLN A 39 -16.26 -11.96 15.06
C GLN A 39 -15.95 -13.22 14.24
N VAL A 40 -15.18 -13.05 13.17
CA VAL A 40 -14.71 -14.16 12.31
C VAL A 40 -13.40 -14.77 12.84
N MET A 41 -12.59 -13.99 13.55
CA MET A 41 -11.39 -14.49 14.23
C MET A 41 -11.77 -15.37 15.41
N SER A 42 -10.97 -16.41 15.62
CA SER A 42 -11.07 -17.27 16.79
C SER A 42 -10.73 -16.50 18.07
N ILE A 43 -11.24 -17.00 19.20
CA ILE A 43 -10.94 -16.39 20.51
C ILE A 43 -9.44 -16.43 20.84
N ASP A 44 -8.73 -17.46 20.39
CA ASP A 44 -7.28 -17.59 20.63
C ASP A 44 -6.50 -16.53 19.83
N GLU A 45 -6.90 -16.24 18.59
CA GLU A 45 -6.30 -15.18 17.79
C GLU A 45 -6.55 -13.79 18.41
N ILE A 46 -7.75 -13.54 18.94
CA ILE A 46 -8.06 -12.29 19.64
C ILE A 46 -7.26 -12.19 20.94
N ALA A 47 -7.13 -13.29 21.69
CA ALA A 47 -6.32 -13.33 22.91
C ALA A 47 -4.84 -13.01 22.60
N ALA A 48 -4.31 -13.47 21.47
CA ALA A 48 -2.97 -13.12 21.03
C ALA A 48 -2.81 -11.60 20.79
N LEU A 49 -3.82 -10.92 20.22
CA LEU A 49 -3.81 -9.46 20.08
C LEU A 49 -3.74 -8.75 21.45
N CYS A 50 -4.42 -9.28 22.47
CA CYS A 50 -4.44 -8.71 23.81
C CYS A 50 -3.06 -8.62 24.48
N THR A 51 -2.12 -9.49 24.09
CA THR A 51 -0.75 -9.49 24.62
C THR A 51 0.03 -8.21 24.32
N LYS A 52 -0.43 -7.41 23.34
CA LYS A 52 0.19 -6.13 22.96
C LYS A 52 0.00 -5.03 23.99
N PHE A 53 -1.03 -5.09 24.81
CA PHE A 53 -1.36 -4.05 25.78
C PHE A 53 -1.50 -4.58 27.21
N GLY A 54 -1.37 -5.89 27.42
CA GLY A 54 -1.50 -6.49 28.73
C GLY A 54 -1.11 -7.95 28.77
N ARG A 55 -1.39 -8.57 29.91
CA ARG A 55 -1.23 -10.00 30.16
C ARG A 55 -2.59 -10.67 30.13
N VAL A 56 -2.72 -11.72 29.33
CA VAL A 56 -3.93 -12.55 29.29
C VAL A 56 -3.89 -13.50 30.49
N GLU A 57 -4.82 -13.34 31.42
CA GLU A 57 -4.93 -14.19 32.62
C GLU A 57 -5.72 -15.46 32.33
N LYS A 58 -6.79 -15.33 31.54
CA LYS A 58 -7.72 -16.42 31.30
C LYS A 58 -8.38 -16.27 29.93
N VAL A 59 -8.53 -17.39 29.23
CA VAL A 59 -9.35 -17.50 28.03
C VAL A 59 -10.41 -18.56 28.29
N SER A 60 -11.67 -18.15 28.35
CA SER A 60 -12.82 -19.06 28.43
C SER A 60 -13.41 -19.23 27.05
N LYS A 61 -13.16 -20.38 26.41
CA LYS A 61 -13.68 -20.68 25.07
C LYS A 61 -15.21 -20.83 25.07
N ASP A 62 -15.75 -21.48 26.10
CA ASP A 62 -17.19 -21.75 26.22
C ASP A 62 -18.00 -20.46 26.41
N LEU A 63 -17.50 -19.55 27.25
CA LEU A 63 -18.16 -18.25 27.49
C LEU A 63 -17.73 -17.19 26.48
N ARG A 64 -16.74 -17.49 25.63
CA ARG A 64 -16.05 -16.56 24.75
C ARG A 64 -15.53 -15.29 25.44
N ILE A 65 -14.91 -15.45 26.62
CA ILE A 65 -14.37 -14.34 27.44
C ILE A 65 -12.84 -14.41 27.46
N ILE A 66 -12.19 -13.25 27.35
CA ILE A 66 -10.75 -13.08 27.51
C ILE A 66 -10.52 -12.09 28.66
N ASP A 67 -9.90 -12.56 29.74
CA ASP A 67 -9.54 -11.73 30.89
C ASP A 67 -8.12 -11.20 30.69
N VAL A 68 -7.97 -9.87 30.71
CA VAL A 68 -6.69 -9.19 30.42
C VAL A 68 -6.37 -8.17 31.50
N ILE A 69 -5.18 -8.28 32.10
CA ILE A 69 -4.62 -7.23 32.94
C ILE A 69 -3.85 -6.27 32.04
N VAL A 70 -4.34 -5.04 31.93
CA VAL A 70 -3.72 -4.00 31.10
C VAL A 70 -2.43 -3.48 31.77
N GLU A 71 -1.33 -3.49 31.03
CA GLU A 71 -0.03 -3.02 31.48
C GLU A 71 0.27 -1.66 30.83
N ASN A 72 0.13 -0.57 31.60
CA ASN A 72 0.34 0.79 31.10
C ASN A 72 1.74 1.01 30.49
N SER A 73 2.76 0.24 30.91
CA SER A 73 4.11 0.29 30.35
C SER A 73 4.18 -0.20 28.90
N ARG A 74 3.24 -1.05 28.45
CA ARG A 74 3.18 -1.52 27.05
C ARG A 74 2.45 -0.56 26.12
N ILE A 75 1.84 0.47 26.69
CA ILE A 75 1.04 1.44 25.97
C ILE A 75 1.91 2.68 25.82
N ALA A 76 2.63 2.72 24.70
CA ALA A 76 3.65 3.72 24.40
C ALA A 76 3.15 5.15 24.70
N LYS A 77 3.88 5.86 25.56
CA LYS A 77 3.69 7.30 25.79
C LYS A 77 4.59 8.05 24.83
N LEU A 78 4.01 8.66 23.81
CA LEU A 78 4.75 9.50 22.88
C LEU A 78 4.97 10.89 23.43
N ASN A 79 6.17 11.42 23.22
CA ASN A 79 6.41 12.85 23.36
C ASN A 79 5.91 13.56 22.08
N GLN A 80 4.80 14.28 22.21
CA GLN A 80 4.13 14.94 21.09
C GLN A 80 4.96 16.05 20.43
N TYR A 81 5.91 16.64 21.16
CA TYR A 81 6.73 17.73 20.63
C TYR A 81 7.83 17.21 19.69
N THR A 82 8.49 16.11 20.07
CA THR A 82 9.60 15.53 19.30
C THR A 82 9.13 14.75 18.07
N VAL A 83 7.92 14.19 18.06
CA VAL A 83 7.37 13.52 16.87
C VAL A 83 7.00 14.48 15.74
N LEU A 84 6.87 15.78 16.03
CA LEU A 84 6.49 16.81 15.05
C LEU A 84 7.69 17.57 14.48
N ASP A 85 8.81 17.59 15.19
CA ASP A 85 10.02 18.31 14.79
C ASP A 85 10.96 17.40 13.98
N SER A 86 10.91 17.48 12.65
CA SER A 86 11.76 16.68 11.75
C SER A 86 13.25 16.96 11.87
N ASP A 87 13.64 18.07 12.51
CA ASP A 87 15.04 18.43 12.73
C ASP A 87 15.56 17.90 14.07
N SER A 88 14.67 17.43 14.93
CA SER A 88 15.04 16.74 16.16
C SER A 88 15.82 15.45 15.88
N ILE A 89 16.90 15.24 16.63
CA ILE A 89 17.69 14.00 16.60
C ILE A 89 16.83 12.79 16.98
N ASP A 90 15.80 12.99 17.81
CA ASP A 90 14.91 11.92 18.28
C ASP A 90 13.71 11.65 17.36
N TYR A 91 13.53 12.44 16.28
CA TYR A 91 12.35 12.36 15.42
C TYR A 91 12.09 10.94 14.89
N GLU A 92 13.12 10.28 14.35
CA GLU A 92 12.98 8.94 13.79
C GLU A 92 12.72 7.89 14.87
N ALA A 93 13.39 7.99 16.02
CA ALA A 93 13.21 7.07 17.13
C ALA A 93 11.78 7.15 17.69
N GLN A 94 11.25 8.36 17.82
CA GLN A 94 9.91 8.61 18.33
C GLN A 94 8.83 8.19 17.32
N ASN A 95 9.05 8.41 16.01
CA ASN A 95 8.13 7.92 14.99
C ASN A 95 8.18 6.40 14.84
N LEU A 96 9.34 5.75 14.99
CA LEU A 96 9.44 4.29 15.06
C LEU A 96 8.67 3.72 16.26
N GLU A 97 8.78 4.35 17.43
CA GLU A 97 7.99 3.99 18.61
C GLU A 97 6.49 4.22 18.36
N ALA A 98 6.11 5.30 17.69
CA ALA A 98 4.73 5.58 17.33
C ALA A 98 4.14 4.52 16.37
N LEU A 99 4.94 3.96 15.45
CA LEU A 99 4.53 2.84 14.59
C LEU A 99 4.25 1.55 15.39
N ASN A 100 4.86 1.39 16.57
CA ASN A 100 4.59 0.28 17.49
C ASN A 100 3.36 0.49 18.37
N SER A 101 2.78 1.70 18.37
CA SER A 101 1.63 2.02 19.20
C SER A 101 0.42 1.13 18.88
N ILE A 102 -0.29 0.73 19.95
CA ILE A 102 -1.60 0.10 19.82
C ILE A 102 -2.66 1.09 19.34
N ASP A 103 -2.45 2.39 19.55
CA ASP A 103 -3.40 3.42 19.11
C ASP A 103 -3.31 3.57 17.58
N PRO A 104 -4.38 3.21 16.83
CA PRO A 104 -4.35 3.25 15.37
C PRO A 104 -4.16 4.66 14.83
N LYS A 105 -4.67 5.69 15.52
CA LYS A 105 -4.51 7.08 15.10
C LYS A 105 -3.05 7.50 15.22
N VAL A 106 -2.44 7.22 16.36
CA VAL A 106 -1.01 7.50 16.60
C VAL A 106 -0.13 6.85 15.53
N LYS A 107 -0.39 5.57 15.23
CA LYS A 107 0.34 4.81 14.23
C LYS A 107 0.19 5.43 12.84
N MET A 108 -1.03 5.76 12.42
CA MET A 108 -1.26 6.35 11.10
C MET A 108 -0.74 7.78 10.99
N ASP A 109 -0.77 8.55 12.07
CA ASP A 109 -0.15 9.88 12.11
C ASP A 109 1.38 9.77 11.95
N ALA A 110 2.01 8.73 12.51
CA ALA A 110 3.43 8.44 12.28
C ALA A 110 3.72 8.05 10.83
N VAL A 111 2.91 7.17 10.22
CA VAL A 111 3.03 6.82 8.80
C VAL A 111 2.99 8.07 7.91
N ARG A 112 2.02 8.96 8.14
CA ARG A 112 1.88 10.21 7.36
C ARG A 112 3.05 11.16 7.54
N ARG A 113 3.55 11.31 8.77
CA ARG A 113 4.75 12.12 9.03
C ARG A 113 5.97 11.56 8.32
N LEU A 114 6.17 10.24 8.39
CA LEU A 114 7.27 9.55 7.75
C LEU A 114 7.20 9.66 6.21
N ALA A 115 6.01 9.65 5.62
CA ALA A 115 5.86 9.81 4.17
C ALA A 115 6.46 11.12 3.63
N SER A 116 6.50 12.17 4.44
CA SER A 116 7.01 13.50 4.07
C SER A 116 8.39 13.83 4.65
N SER A 117 9.04 12.90 5.35
CA SER A 117 10.33 13.13 6.01
C SER A 117 11.48 12.47 5.25
N GLU A 118 12.64 13.12 5.21
CA GLU A 118 13.85 12.53 4.65
C GLU A 118 14.42 11.41 5.54
N PRO A 119 14.69 10.20 4.99
CA PRO A 119 15.29 9.12 5.75
C PRO A 119 16.74 9.42 6.16
N ARG A 120 17.09 9.17 7.43
CA ARG A 120 18.44 9.35 7.99
C ARG A 120 18.96 8.05 8.61
N ALA A 121 19.03 7.95 9.94
CA ALA A 121 19.79 6.91 10.65
C ALA A 121 19.00 5.61 10.83
N ARG A 122 17.67 5.69 10.96
CA ARG A 122 16.80 4.52 11.24
C ARG A 122 16.06 4.01 10.01
N ARG A 123 16.62 4.24 8.83
CA ARG A 123 15.99 3.91 7.55
C ARG A 123 15.49 2.47 7.49
N ASP A 124 16.35 1.53 7.86
CA ASP A 124 16.05 0.10 7.77
C ASP A 124 14.99 -0.33 8.79
N ASP A 125 15.12 0.10 10.05
CA ASP A 125 14.15 -0.21 11.12
C ASP A 125 12.74 0.29 10.75
N ILE A 126 12.64 1.53 10.26
CA ILE A 126 11.38 2.14 9.84
C ILE A 126 10.82 1.41 8.61
N THR A 127 11.66 1.10 7.62
CA THR A 127 11.24 0.36 6.42
C THR A 127 10.67 -1.02 6.79
N GLN A 128 11.39 -1.78 7.62
CA GLN A 128 10.92 -3.09 8.09
C GLN A 128 9.62 -2.98 8.87
N LYS A 129 9.48 -1.94 9.71
CA LYS A 129 8.25 -1.72 10.45
C LYS A 129 7.07 -1.40 9.54
N LEU A 130 7.25 -0.56 8.52
CA LEU A 130 6.22 -0.25 7.54
C LEU A 130 5.81 -1.50 6.74
N ILE A 131 6.78 -2.33 6.33
CA ILE A 131 6.53 -3.62 5.68
C ILE A 131 5.65 -4.52 6.56
N GLN A 132 5.95 -4.64 7.85
CA GLN A 132 5.18 -5.45 8.79
C GLN A 132 3.73 -4.99 8.96
N LEU A 133 3.44 -3.70 8.76
CA LEU A 133 2.09 -3.16 8.91
C LEU A 133 1.18 -3.51 7.72
N LEU A 134 1.73 -3.59 6.50
CA LEU A 134 0.97 -3.76 5.25
C LEU A 134 -0.08 -4.90 5.28
N PRO A 135 0.25 -6.14 5.71
CA PRO A 135 -0.69 -7.27 5.62
C PRO A 135 -1.89 -7.12 6.55
N SER A 136 -1.74 -6.39 7.66
CA SER A 136 -2.78 -6.19 8.67
C SER A 136 -3.62 -4.92 8.45
N SER A 137 -3.30 -4.14 7.43
CA SER A 137 -3.92 -2.85 7.16
C SER A 137 -5.04 -2.97 6.12
N ASN A 138 -6.08 -2.14 6.26
CA ASN A 138 -7.08 -1.97 5.21
C ASN A 138 -6.50 -1.17 4.02
N VAL A 139 -7.21 -1.11 2.89
CA VAL A 139 -6.73 -0.45 1.66
C VAL A 139 -6.31 1.00 1.89
N GLU A 140 -7.09 1.79 2.63
CA GLU A 140 -6.77 3.20 2.89
C GLU A 140 -5.47 3.34 3.69
N GLN A 141 -5.28 2.49 4.70
CA GLN A 141 -4.05 2.45 5.49
C GLN A 141 -2.86 1.94 4.65
N GLN A 142 -3.06 0.92 3.83
CA GLN A 142 -2.02 0.38 2.95
C GLN A 142 -1.50 1.45 1.99
N LEU A 143 -2.37 2.30 1.43
CA LEU A 143 -1.95 3.41 0.57
C LEU A 143 -1.03 4.40 1.29
N GLU A 144 -1.37 4.80 2.52
CA GLU A 144 -0.50 5.69 3.31
C GLU A 144 0.83 5.01 3.67
N ILE A 145 0.82 3.72 3.98
CA ILE A 145 2.04 2.95 4.25
C ILE A 145 2.91 2.86 3.00
N ILE A 146 2.32 2.64 1.83
CA ILE A 146 3.02 2.60 0.54
C ILE A 146 3.65 3.96 0.21
N ARG A 147 2.96 5.08 0.49
CA ARG A 147 3.55 6.42 0.36
C ARG A 147 4.79 6.58 1.25
N ALA A 148 4.70 6.13 2.50
CA ALA A 148 5.86 6.14 3.39
C ALA A 148 6.99 5.26 2.86
N LEU A 149 6.70 4.05 2.36
CA LEU A 149 7.68 3.17 1.74
C LEU A 149 8.32 3.76 0.48
N LYS A 150 7.59 4.56 -0.32
CA LYS A 150 8.17 5.24 -1.49
C LYS A 150 9.31 6.19 -1.12
N THR A 151 9.22 6.79 0.07
CA THR A 151 10.24 7.68 0.65
C THR A 151 11.35 6.88 1.35
N TRP A 152 10.98 5.89 2.16
CA TRP A 152 11.90 5.21 3.07
C TRP A 152 12.59 3.97 2.49
N ALA A 153 11.92 3.21 1.64
CA ALA A 153 12.47 1.96 1.13
C ALA A 153 13.57 2.20 0.07
N LEU A 154 14.46 1.22 -0.06
CA LEU A 154 15.42 1.09 -1.15
C LEU A 154 15.13 -0.19 -1.94
N PRO A 155 15.53 -0.27 -3.22
CA PRO A 155 15.51 -1.54 -3.95
C PRO A 155 16.29 -2.61 -3.16
N GLY A 156 15.72 -3.81 -3.03
CA GLY A 156 16.31 -4.92 -2.29
C GLY A 156 16.04 -4.91 -0.78
N SER A 157 15.27 -3.96 -0.25
CA SER A 157 14.92 -3.90 1.18
C SER A 157 13.85 -4.92 1.63
N GLY A 158 13.35 -5.75 0.72
CA GLY A 158 12.33 -6.77 0.98
C GLY A 158 10.89 -6.24 0.92
N VAL A 159 10.70 -5.05 0.36
CA VAL A 159 9.43 -4.34 0.21
C VAL A 159 8.62 -4.79 -1.01
N GLU A 160 9.28 -5.37 -2.01
CA GLU A 160 8.75 -5.72 -3.32
C GLU A 160 7.54 -6.64 -3.22
N LYS A 161 7.72 -7.80 -2.56
CA LYS A 161 6.65 -8.80 -2.39
C LYS A 161 5.49 -8.30 -1.51
N PRO A 162 5.73 -7.70 -0.32
CA PRO A 162 4.66 -7.14 0.49
C PRO A 162 3.82 -6.08 -0.23
N VAL A 163 4.46 -5.17 -0.98
CA VAL A 163 3.74 -4.15 -1.76
C VAL A 163 2.98 -4.80 -2.91
N LEU A 164 3.57 -5.76 -3.63
CA LEU A 164 2.89 -6.46 -4.73
C LEU A 164 1.61 -7.14 -4.23
N GLU A 165 1.66 -7.84 -3.10
CA GLU A 165 0.48 -8.50 -2.52
C GLU A 165 -0.57 -7.48 -2.05
N ALA A 166 -0.16 -6.35 -1.49
CA ALA A 166 -1.07 -5.26 -1.15
C ALA A 166 -1.77 -4.70 -2.41
N VAL A 167 -1.02 -4.46 -3.49
CA VAL A 167 -1.57 -3.96 -4.76
C VAL A 167 -2.51 -4.98 -5.41
N LYS A 168 -2.18 -6.27 -5.40
CA LYS A 168 -3.10 -7.33 -5.86
C LYS A 168 -4.40 -7.35 -5.04
N SER A 169 -4.32 -7.13 -3.73
CA SER A 169 -5.51 -7.01 -2.87
C SER A 169 -6.35 -5.77 -3.21
N MET A 170 -5.70 -4.64 -3.49
CA MET A 170 -6.38 -3.42 -3.97
C MET A 170 -7.03 -3.62 -5.34
N HIS A 171 -6.38 -4.38 -6.24
CA HIS A 171 -6.89 -4.72 -7.56
C HIS A 171 -8.21 -5.48 -7.50
N LYS A 172 -8.29 -6.49 -6.62
CA LYS A 172 -9.55 -7.23 -6.36
C LYS A 172 -10.70 -6.34 -5.88
N GLN A 173 -10.39 -5.15 -5.36
CA GLN A 173 -11.37 -4.18 -4.87
C GLN A 173 -11.59 -3.00 -5.84
N GLY A 174 -10.90 -2.97 -6.98
CA GLY A 174 -10.94 -1.84 -7.91
C GLY A 174 -10.35 -0.55 -7.35
N LYS A 175 -9.39 -0.64 -6.42
CA LYS A 175 -8.82 0.49 -5.67
C LYS A 175 -7.31 0.65 -5.84
N VAL A 176 -6.73 0.13 -6.93
CA VAL A 176 -5.29 0.31 -7.16
C VAL A 176 -4.98 1.78 -7.37
N ASN A 177 -3.93 2.26 -6.72
CA ASN A 177 -3.46 3.63 -6.84
C ASN A 177 -2.14 3.69 -7.63
N GLN A 178 -1.94 4.76 -8.40
CA GLN A 178 -0.74 4.99 -9.21
C GLN A 178 0.55 4.99 -8.36
N GLU A 179 0.54 5.56 -7.15
CA GLU A 179 1.73 5.61 -6.29
C GLU A 179 2.24 4.23 -5.89
N ALA A 180 1.32 3.26 -5.76
CA ALA A 180 1.67 1.88 -5.44
C ALA A 180 2.27 1.16 -6.65
N MET A 181 1.73 1.40 -7.84
CA MET A 181 2.31 0.90 -9.08
C MET A 181 3.68 1.52 -9.35
N ASP A 182 3.82 2.83 -9.18
CA ASP A 182 5.09 3.55 -9.33
C ASP A 182 6.19 2.95 -8.46
N LEU A 183 5.87 2.55 -7.23
CA LEU A 183 6.85 1.95 -6.32
C LEU A 183 7.31 0.58 -6.83
N LEU A 184 6.37 -0.27 -7.28
CA LEU A 184 6.69 -1.59 -7.84
C LEU A 184 7.53 -1.48 -9.11
N ILE A 185 7.18 -0.53 -9.98
CA ILE A 185 7.93 -0.20 -11.19
C ILE A 185 9.33 0.27 -10.85
N LYS A 186 9.46 1.22 -9.91
CA LYS A 186 10.76 1.77 -9.47
C LYS A 186 11.69 0.69 -8.95
N PHE A 187 11.14 -0.36 -8.33
CA PHE A 187 11.89 -1.49 -7.80
C PHE A 187 11.93 -2.69 -8.75
N GLU A 188 11.57 -2.50 -10.01
CA GLU A 188 11.70 -3.48 -11.09
C GLU A 188 11.04 -4.82 -10.74
N VAL A 189 9.90 -4.78 -10.04
CA VAL A 189 9.15 -6.00 -9.72
C VAL A 189 8.54 -6.55 -11.00
N VAL A 190 8.99 -7.74 -11.40
CA VAL A 190 8.66 -8.35 -12.71
C VAL A 190 7.15 -8.43 -12.92
N GLU A 191 6.40 -8.89 -11.92
CA GLU A 191 4.93 -9.05 -11.99
C GLU A 191 4.16 -7.72 -12.03
N ALA A 192 4.82 -6.58 -11.81
CA ALA A 192 4.19 -5.27 -11.90
C ALA A 192 3.82 -4.91 -13.35
N GLY A 193 4.57 -5.41 -14.33
CA GLY A 193 4.27 -5.20 -15.76
C GLY A 193 2.92 -5.79 -16.14
N ASP A 194 2.71 -7.08 -15.86
CA ASP A 194 1.46 -7.76 -16.17
C ASP A 194 0.26 -7.08 -15.50
N LEU A 195 0.40 -6.72 -14.23
CA LEU A 195 -0.65 -6.01 -13.50
C LEU A 195 -0.93 -4.61 -14.07
N LEU A 196 0.09 -3.87 -14.48
CA LEU A 196 -0.10 -2.57 -15.13
C LEU A 196 -0.82 -2.71 -16.48
N LEU A 197 -0.51 -3.76 -17.25
CA LEU A 197 -1.19 -4.03 -18.51
C LEU A 197 -2.66 -4.39 -18.29
N GLU A 198 -2.99 -5.20 -17.27
CA GLU A 198 -4.36 -5.48 -16.87
C GLU A 198 -5.13 -4.20 -16.50
N LEU A 199 -4.53 -3.35 -15.66
CA LEU A 199 -5.11 -2.07 -15.25
C LEU A 199 -5.36 -1.14 -16.44
N TRP A 200 -4.39 -1.05 -17.35
CA TRP A 200 -4.53 -0.23 -18.57
C TRP A 200 -5.57 -0.79 -19.54
N ASN A 201 -5.70 -2.11 -19.70
CA ASN A 201 -6.76 -2.68 -20.52
C ASN A 201 -8.16 -2.36 -19.97
N GLY A 202 -8.29 -2.26 -18.64
CA GLY A 202 -9.55 -1.87 -17.99
C GLY A 202 -9.85 -0.37 -18.05
N ASP A 203 -8.82 0.47 -17.91
CA ASP A 203 -8.92 1.93 -18.00
C ASP A 203 -7.69 2.52 -18.72
N PRO A 204 -7.70 2.55 -20.07
CA PRO A 204 -6.57 3.03 -20.83
C PRO A 204 -6.23 4.49 -20.52
N VAL A 205 -7.24 5.31 -20.22
CA VAL A 205 -7.05 6.74 -19.94
C VAL A 205 -6.37 6.95 -18.59
N GLY A 206 -6.84 6.27 -17.54
CA GLY A 206 -6.30 6.40 -16.19
C GLY A 206 -4.86 5.93 -16.02
N TRP A 207 -4.42 4.97 -16.85
CA TRP A 207 -3.10 4.32 -16.70
C TRP A 207 -2.08 4.66 -17.80
N SER A 208 -2.49 5.35 -18.87
CA SER A 208 -1.57 5.72 -19.96
C SER A 208 -0.35 6.50 -19.48
N GLN A 209 -0.53 7.46 -18.55
CA GLN A 209 0.59 8.26 -18.06
C GLN A 209 1.60 7.43 -17.26
N THR A 210 1.12 6.45 -16.48
CA THR A 210 1.99 5.53 -15.75
C THR A 210 2.84 4.70 -16.71
N ILE A 211 2.25 4.20 -17.81
CA ILE A 211 3.01 3.47 -18.83
C ILE A 211 3.99 4.40 -19.57
N ILE A 212 3.61 5.64 -19.90
CA ILE A 212 4.52 6.64 -20.51
C ILE A 212 5.75 6.87 -19.63
N ASN A 213 5.55 6.97 -18.31
CA ASN A 213 6.62 7.20 -17.34
C ASN A 213 7.63 6.04 -17.24
N LEU A 214 7.31 4.86 -17.79
CA LEU A 214 8.26 3.75 -17.92
C LEU A 214 9.39 4.02 -18.93
N GLY A 215 9.23 5.04 -19.81
CA GLY A 215 10.18 5.27 -20.90
C GLY A 215 10.28 4.04 -21.80
N GLU A 216 11.48 3.48 -21.97
CA GLU A 216 11.70 2.27 -22.76
C GLU A 216 11.03 1.01 -22.19
N GLY A 217 10.59 1.03 -20.92
CA GLY A 217 9.75 -0.06 -20.40
C GLY A 217 8.38 -0.15 -21.09
N SER A 218 7.87 0.95 -21.67
CA SER A 218 6.56 0.96 -22.35
C SER A 218 6.55 0.08 -23.60
N GLN A 219 7.65 0.05 -24.36
CA GLN A 219 7.78 -0.78 -25.55
C GLN A 219 7.88 -2.26 -25.19
N VAL A 220 8.55 -2.61 -24.08
CA VAL A 220 8.59 -3.99 -23.57
C VAL A 220 7.17 -4.45 -23.19
N LEU A 221 6.38 -3.56 -22.60
CA LEU A 221 5.02 -3.85 -22.17
C LEU A 221 4.01 -3.97 -23.33
N LEU A 222 4.05 -3.04 -24.28
CA LEU A 222 2.98 -2.90 -25.28
C LEU A 222 3.26 -3.62 -26.61
N LEU A 223 4.52 -3.66 -27.08
CA LEU A 223 4.83 -4.22 -28.40
C LEU A 223 4.46 -5.71 -28.56
N PRO A 224 4.63 -6.59 -27.55
CA PRO A 224 4.28 -8.00 -27.69
C PRO A 224 2.80 -8.26 -28.00
N GLY A 225 1.90 -7.40 -27.49
CA GLY A 225 0.45 -7.54 -27.69
C GLY A 225 -0.13 -6.68 -28.80
N LEU A 226 0.66 -5.74 -29.35
CA LEU A 226 0.16 -4.64 -30.21
C LEU A 226 -0.62 -5.13 -31.45
N GLU A 227 -0.21 -6.26 -32.04
CA GLU A 227 -0.89 -6.83 -33.20
C GLU A 227 -2.30 -7.35 -32.88
N ASN A 228 -2.52 -7.84 -31.66
CA ASN A 228 -3.76 -8.47 -31.24
C ASN A 228 -4.74 -7.49 -30.56
N MET A 229 -4.32 -6.24 -30.34
CA MET A 229 -5.16 -5.20 -29.74
C MET A 229 -6.29 -4.75 -30.68
N ASP A 230 -7.42 -4.35 -30.08
CA ASP A 230 -8.48 -3.67 -30.82
C ASP A 230 -8.06 -2.25 -31.26
N ILE A 231 -8.90 -1.60 -32.06
CA ILE A 231 -8.58 -0.28 -32.62
C ILE A 231 -8.40 0.78 -31.51
N ALA A 232 -9.17 0.73 -30.42
CA ALA A 232 -9.08 1.71 -29.34
C ALA A 232 -7.76 1.55 -28.57
N HIS A 233 -7.38 0.31 -28.25
CA HIS A 233 -6.13 -0.02 -27.60
C HIS A 233 -4.92 0.27 -28.49
N ILE A 234 -4.99 0.00 -29.80
CA ILE A 234 -3.92 0.40 -30.73
C ILE A 234 -3.74 1.92 -30.74
N VAL A 235 -4.83 2.69 -30.76
CA VAL A 235 -4.75 4.17 -30.73
C VAL A 235 -4.08 4.65 -29.45
N SER A 236 -4.48 4.14 -28.28
CA SER A 236 -3.88 4.49 -26.99
C SER A 236 -2.42 4.03 -26.89
N ALA A 237 -2.11 2.79 -27.25
CA ALA A 237 -0.75 2.26 -27.26
C ALA A 237 0.16 3.05 -28.21
N SER A 238 -0.34 3.46 -29.38
CA SER A 238 0.41 4.31 -30.32
C SER A 238 0.77 5.66 -29.70
N GLU A 239 -0.14 6.29 -28.96
CA GLU A 239 0.14 7.54 -28.25
C GLU A 239 1.23 7.36 -27.18
N ILE A 240 1.15 6.27 -26.40
CA ILE A 240 2.13 5.94 -25.38
C ILE A 240 3.51 5.69 -26.01
N LEU A 241 3.58 4.79 -26.99
CA LEU A 241 4.82 4.43 -27.69
C LEU A 241 5.43 5.65 -28.38
N GLY A 242 4.61 6.49 -29.02
CA GLY A 242 5.04 7.74 -29.64
C GLY A 242 5.79 8.66 -28.66
N LYS A 243 5.33 8.75 -27.41
CA LYS A 243 5.91 9.63 -26.37
C LYS A 243 7.08 9.03 -25.60
N SER A 244 7.18 7.70 -25.50
CA SER A 244 8.08 7.04 -24.53
C SER A 244 9.02 6.00 -25.13
N ALA A 245 8.66 5.34 -26.25
CA ALA A 245 9.48 4.30 -26.85
C ALA A 245 10.78 4.85 -27.44
N ALA A 246 11.79 3.98 -27.57
CA ALA A 246 13.06 4.29 -28.22
C ALA A 246 12.97 4.11 -29.74
N LYS A 247 13.98 4.63 -30.46
CA LYS A 247 14.12 4.45 -31.91
C LYS A 247 14.13 2.97 -32.34
N SER A 248 14.58 2.06 -31.47
CA SER A 248 14.59 0.61 -31.70
C SER A 248 13.21 -0.01 -31.84
N ALA A 249 12.14 0.65 -31.36
CA ALA A 249 10.76 0.15 -31.52
C ALA A 249 10.20 0.32 -32.94
N ILE A 250 10.76 1.26 -33.74
CA ILE A 250 10.21 1.63 -35.06
C ILE A 250 9.99 0.40 -35.97
N PRO A 251 10.96 -0.52 -36.16
CA PRO A 251 10.78 -1.66 -37.05
C PRO A 251 9.59 -2.54 -36.67
N HIS A 252 9.37 -2.77 -35.37
CA HIS A 252 8.23 -3.57 -34.88
C HIS A 252 6.91 -2.85 -35.10
N ILE A 253 6.87 -1.53 -34.86
CA ILE A 253 5.67 -0.72 -35.12
C ILE A 253 5.35 -0.69 -36.62
N GLU A 254 6.36 -0.56 -37.49
CA GLU A 254 6.21 -0.62 -38.94
C GLU A 254 5.68 -1.98 -39.41
N GLU A 255 6.17 -3.07 -38.81
CA GLU A 255 5.68 -4.42 -39.09
C GLU A 255 4.19 -4.58 -38.76
N VAL A 256 3.78 -4.24 -37.54
CA VAL A 256 2.37 -4.28 -37.15
C VAL A 256 1.53 -3.37 -38.03
N MET A 257 2.03 -2.18 -38.37
CA MET A 257 1.33 -1.20 -39.21
C MET A 257 1.01 -1.74 -40.61
N ARG A 258 1.84 -2.63 -41.20
CA ARG A 258 1.58 -3.25 -42.51
C ARG A 258 0.27 -4.05 -42.54
N GLY A 259 -0.08 -4.69 -41.43
CA GLY A 259 -1.31 -5.49 -41.28
C GLY A 259 -2.54 -4.68 -40.86
N LYS A 260 -2.41 -3.37 -40.60
CA LYS A 260 -3.51 -2.52 -40.12
C LYS A 260 -4.02 -1.56 -41.20
N SER A 261 -5.26 -1.10 -41.04
CA SER A 261 -5.91 -0.13 -41.92
C SER A 261 -6.63 0.96 -41.14
N GLY A 262 -7.10 2.00 -41.84
CA GLY A 262 -7.92 3.06 -41.24
C GLY A 262 -7.25 3.79 -40.07
N ARG A 263 -7.99 3.91 -38.96
CA ARG A 263 -7.57 4.65 -37.76
C ARG A 263 -6.33 4.05 -37.11
N ALA A 264 -6.27 2.72 -36.97
CA ALA A 264 -5.14 2.02 -36.37
C ALA A 264 -3.83 2.31 -37.11
N LYS A 265 -3.83 2.22 -38.44
CA LYS A 265 -2.66 2.53 -39.28
C LYS A 265 -2.19 3.98 -39.10
N LYS A 266 -3.12 4.93 -39.10
CA LYS A 266 -2.80 6.37 -38.91
C LYS A 266 -2.16 6.64 -37.54
N SER A 267 -2.67 6.02 -36.48
CA SER A 267 -2.10 6.17 -35.14
C SER A 267 -0.70 5.58 -35.02
N LEU A 268 -0.47 4.38 -35.58
CA LEU A 268 0.87 3.78 -35.60
C LEU A 268 1.88 4.62 -36.40
N GLN A 269 1.46 5.19 -37.53
CA GLN A 269 2.29 6.12 -38.29
C GLN A 269 2.65 7.37 -37.47
N ALA A 270 1.66 7.97 -36.79
CA ALA A 270 1.92 9.12 -35.93
C ALA A 270 2.88 8.80 -34.78
N ALA A 271 2.81 7.59 -34.21
CA ALA A 271 3.76 7.12 -33.20
C ALA A 271 5.19 7.05 -33.77
N ILE A 272 5.36 6.47 -34.96
CA ILE A 272 6.67 6.41 -35.65
C ILE A 272 7.22 7.81 -35.90
N ASP A 273 6.39 8.72 -36.40
CA ASP A 273 6.81 10.09 -36.71
C ASP A 273 7.24 10.83 -35.44
N GLU A 274 6.51 10.67 -34.34
CA GLU A 274 6.85 11.26 -33.04
C GLU A 274 8.13 10.67 -32.45
N ILE A 275 8.36 9.35 -32.56
CA ILE A 275 9.63 8.74 -32.18
C ILE A 275 10.76 9.33 -33.02
N LYS A 276 10.62 9.39 -34.35
CA LYS A 276 11.64 9.97 -35.25
C LYS A 276 11.91 11.44 -34.97
N ARG A 277 10.93 12.21 -34.51
CA ARG A 277 11.11 13.62 -34.17
C ARG A 277 11.95 13.84 -32.91
N ARG A 278 11.98 12.86 -32.00
CA ARG A 278 12.72 12.93 -30.73
C ARG A 278 14.21 12.57 -30.86
N PHE A 279 14.65 11.99 -31.98
CA PHE A 279 16.01 11.47 -32.22
C PHE A 279 16.60 11.95 -33.54
#